data_AF-A0A9Q0B7V5-F1
#
_entry.id   AF-A0A9Q0B7V5-F1
#
_cell.length_a   1.000
_cell.length_b   1.000
_cell.length_c   1.000
_cell.angle_alpha   90.00
_cell.angle_beta   90.00
_cell.angle_gamma   90.00
#
_symmetry.space_group_name_H-M   'P 1'
#
loop_
_entity.id
_entity.type
_entity.pdbx_description
1 polymer ?
#
loop_
_entity_poly.entity_id
_entity_poly.type
_entity_poly.pdbx_seq_one_letter_code
_entity_poly.pdbx_strand_id
1 'polypeptide(L)'
;MHFPILTSITSLATSVITNPVDLKVRDNWAKVVSFSNNLCNSDQSTFEVTGSGTYRCIPITNKRSIKVLQKSNCTIKTFSGSNCGSSHFNLPDGDLDCHSVLHASVEMSC
;
A
#
# COMPACT_ATOMS: atom_id res chain seq x y z
N MET A 1 -0.50 22.27 -72.46
CA MET A 1 0.53 22.77 -71.53
C MET A 1 0.35 21.98 -70.23
N HIS A 2 0.95 20.80 -70.11
CA HIS A 2 2.23 20.48 -69.48
C HIS A 2 2.24 20.64 -67.93
N PHE A 3 2.20 19.46 -67.29
CA PHE A 3 2.50 18.95 -65.92
C PHE A 3 3.51 19.74 -65.04
N PRO A 4 3.57 19.56 -63.68
CA PRO A 4 3.64 18.24 -63.05
C PRO A 4 2.90 17.95 -61.74
N ILE A 5 2.81 16.63 -61.56
CA ILE A 5 2.37 15.81 -60.44
C ILE A 5 3.28 16.05 -59.23
N LEU A 6 2.69 16.21 -58.04
CA LEU A 6 3.39 16.07 -56.77
C LEU A 6 2.83 14.84 -56.04
N THR A 7 3.60 13.76 -56.04
CA THR A 7 3.39 12.54 -55.26
C THR A 7 3.88 12.76 -53.84
N SER A 8 2.97 12.89 -52.88
CA SER A 8 3.31 12.84 -51.45
C SER A 8 2.97 11.46 -50.89
N ILE A 9 3.98 10.60 -50.88
CA ILE A 9 3.99 9.34 -50.15
C ILE A 9 4.21 9.72 -48.68
N THR A 10 3.21 9.54 -47.81
CA THR A 10 3.43 9.58 -46.36
C THR A 10 2.78 8.38 -45.71
N SER A 11 3.59 7.75 -44.87
CA SER A 11 3.52 6.39 -44.38
C SER A 11 2.21 6.03 -43.70
N LEU A 12 1.78 4.77 -43.91
CA LEU A 12 0.84 4.10 -43.04
C LEU A 12 1.46 4.03 -41.64
N ALA A 13 0.95 4.83 -40.71
CA ALA A 13 1.19 4.60 -39.29
C ALA A 13 0.29 3.42 -38.87
N THR A 14 0.89 2.25 -38.71
CA THR A 14 0.23 1.13 -38.03
C THR A 14 -0.02 1.58 -36.59
N SER A 15 -1.27 1.90 -36.26
CA SER A 15 -1.67 2.04 -34.87
C SER A 15 -1.53 0.66 -34.22
N VAL A 16 -0.47 0.46 -33.46
CA VAL A 16 -0.35 -0.69 -32.57
C VAL A 16 -1.52 -0.58 -31.60
N ILE A 17 -2.40 -1.57 -31.64
CA ILE A 17 -3.40 -1.78 -30.59
C ILE A 17 -2.59 -2.19 -29.37
N THR A 18 -2.12 -1.22 -28.58
CA THR A 18 -1.81 -1.51 -27.18
C THR A 18 -3.15 -1.88 -26.56
N ASN A 19 -3.32 -3.16 -26.25
CA ASN A 19 -4.33 -3.59 -25.29
C ASN A 19 -4.35 -2.53 -24.17
N PRO A 20 -5.51 -1.94 -23.82
CA PRO A 20 -5.56 -1.18 -22.59
C PRO A 20 -5.14 -2.17 -21.51
N VAL A 21 -3.95 -1.95 -20.94
CA VAL A 21 -3.60 -2.51 -19.64
C VAL A 21 -4.81 -2.20 -18.79
N ASP A 22 -5.46 -3.25 -18.29
CA ASP A 22 -6.61 -3.11 -17.41
C ASP A 22 -6.19 -2.17 -16.28
N LEU A 23 -6.71 -0.93 -16.31
CA LEU A 23 -6.42 0.13 -15.34
C LEU A 23 -7.07 -0.17 -13.97
N LYS A 24 -7.20 -1.45 -13.63
CA LYS A 24 -7.90 -1.95 -12.44
C LYS A 24 -7.12 -3.01 -11.67
N VAL A 25 -5.81 -3.16 -11.90
CA VAL A 25 -4.93 -3.56 -10.79
C VAL A 25 -4.71 -2.30 -9.94
N ARG A 26 -5.73 -1.93 -9.15
CA ARG A 26 -5.51 -1.00 -8.06
C ARG A 26 -4.63 -1.78 -7.08
N ASP A 27 -3.32 -1.54 -7.12
CA ASP A 27 -2.38 -2.26 -6.25
C ASP A 27 -2.94 -2.26 -4.83
N ASN A 28 -3.01 -3.44 -4.18
CA ASN A 28 -3.34 -3.48 -2.76
C ASN A 28 -2.18 -2.83 -2.01
N TRP A 29 -2.48 -2.03 -1.00
CA TRP A 29 -1.44 -1.33 -0.27
C TRP A 29 -1.90 -0.91 1.12
N ALA A 30 -0.94 -0.79 2.03
CA ALA A 30 -1.19 -0.30 3.36
C ALA A 30 0.02 0.45 3.89
N LYS A 31 -0.25 1.53 4.61
CA LYS A 31 0.74 2.36 5.28
C LYS A 31 0.28 2.67 6.69
N VAL A 32 1.15 2.37 7.65
CA VAL A 32 0.87 2.54 9.08
C VAL A 32 2.02 3.23 9.77
N VAL A 33 1.72 3.86 10.90
CA VAL A 33 2.71 4.43 11.80
C VAL A 33 2.48 3.91 13.21
N SER A 34 3.52 3.41 13.83
CA SER A 34 3.53 3.05 15.25
C SER A 34 4.29 4.09 16.07
N PHE A 35 3.78 4.40 17.26
CA PHE A 35 4.29 5.47 18.12
C PHE A 35 4.70 4.94 19.48
N SER A 36 5.73 5.56 20.08
CA SER A 36 6.25 5.15 21.39
C SER A 36 5.31 5.46 22.58
N ASN A 37 4.35 6.36 22.41
CA ASN A 37 3.34 6.69 23.41
C ASN A 37 1.93 6.27 22.99
N ASN A 38 0.93 6.63 23.79
CA ASN A 38 -0.46 6.19 23.62
C ASN A 38 -1.30 7.16 22.76
N LEU A 39 -0.74 8.30 22.32
CA LEU A 39 -1.48 9.43 21.75
C LEU A 39 -1.14 9.69 20.27
N CYS A 40 -0.38 8.80 19.64
CA CYS A 40 0.07 8.95 18.25
C CYS A 40 0.75 10.29 17.94
N ASN A 41 1.57 10.82 18.86
CA ASN A 41 2.21 12.13 18.69
C ASN A 41 3.69 12.18 19.12
N SER A 42 4.31 11.03 19.41
CA SER A 42 5.74 10.89 19.75
C SER A 42 6.51 10.10 18.68
N ASP A 43 7.77 9.73 18.96
CA ASP A 43 8.65 8.93 18.11
C ASP A 43 7.94 7.86 17.27
N GLN A 44 8.12 7.96 15.96
CA GLN A 44 7.34 7.26 14.95
C GLN A 44 8.17 6.19 14.25
N SER A 45 7.52 5.09 13.89
CA SER A 45 8.06 4.09 12.96
C SER A 45 7.01 3.84 11.89
N THR A 46 7.35 4.12 10.64
CA THR A 46 6.43 3.99 9.50
C THR A 46 6.70 2.71 8.75
N PHE A 47 5.62 2.02 8.36
CA PHE A 47 5.69 0.75 7.64
C PHE A 47 4.73 0.79 6.47
N GLU A 48 5.16 0.23 5.34
CA GLU A 48 4.40 0.24 4.09
C GLU A 48 4.57 -1.10 3.36
N VAL A 49 3.49 -1.54 2.72
CA VAL A 49 3.44 -2.70 1.84
C VAL A 49 2.57 -2.37 0.64
N THR A 50 3.00 -2.86 -0.53
CA THR A 50 2.28 -2.75 -1.81
C THR A 50 2.28 -4.11 -2.50
N GLY A 51 1.24 -4.37 -3.30
CA GLY A 51 1.08 -5.59 -4.08
C GLY A 51 0.07 -6.56 -3.47
N SER A 52 -0.75 -7.17 -4.32
CA SER A 52 -1.71 -8.22 -3.94
C SER A 52 -1.01 -9.52 -3.54
N GLY A 53 -1.49 -10.18 -2.49
CA GLY A 53 -0.91 -11.41 -1.95
C GLY A 53 0.37 -11.19 -1.13
N THR A 54 0.71 -9.94 -0.83
CA THR A 54 1.91 -9.60 -0.06
C THR A 54 1.66 -9.76 1.44
N TYR A 55 2.54 -10.51 2.09
CA TYR A 55 2.56 -10.68 3.54
C TYR A 55 3.83 -10.09 4.15
N ARG A 56 3.68 -9.31 5.22
CA ARG A 56 4.80 -8.78 6.01
C ARG A 56 4.49 -8.91 7.49
N CYS A 57 5.38 -9.57 8.22
CA CYS A 57 5.44 -9.50 9.67
C CYS A 57 6.61 -8.59 10.08
N ILE A 58 6.32 -7.51 10.77
CA ILE A 58 7.32 -6.49 11.12
C ILE A 58 7.48 -6.47 12.63
N PRO A 59 8.61 -6.94 13.19
CA PRO A 59 8.90 -6.81 14.61
C PRO A 59 9.13 -5.35 14.97
N ILE A 60 8.62 -4.92 16.12
CA ILE A 60 8.72 -3.54 16.59
C ILE A 60 8.99 -3.53 18.09
N THR A 61 9.83 -2.60 18.53
CA THR A 61 10.22 -2.47 19.92
C THR A 61 9.67 -1.18 20.50
N ASN A 62 9.11 -1.24 21.71
CA ASN A 62 8.67 -0.08 22.49
C ASN A 62 7.61 0.82 21.81
N LYS A 63 6.60 0.22 21.15
CA LYS A 63 5.46 0.97 20.58
C LYS A 63 4.16 0.69 21.33
N ARG A 64 3.41 1.76 21.58
CA ARG A 64 2.21 1.77 22.44
C ARG A 64 0.94 2.29 21.77
N SER A 65 1.07 2.87 20.59
CA SER A 65 -0.07 3.18 19.74
C SER A 65 0.28 3.02 18.27
N ILE A 66 -0.76 2.90 17.45
CA ILE A 66 -0.67 2.73 16.00
C ILE A 66 -1.76 3.53 15.31
N LYS A 67 -1.46 4.02 14.11
CA LYS A 67 -2.38 4.73 13.24
C LYS A 67 -2.25 4.19 11.82
N VAL A 68 -3.36 3.89 11.17
CA VAL A 68 -3.37 3.66 9.72
C VAL A 68 -3.34 5.02 9.04
N LEU A 69 -2.35 5.25 8.17
CA LEU A 69 -2.34 6.46 7.35
C LEU A 69 -3.20 6.25 6.12
N GLN A 70 -3.05 5.09 5.49
CA GLN A 70 -3.70 4.77 4.24
C GLN A 70 -3.79 3.24 4.05
N LYS A 71 -4.87 2.75 3.43
CA LYS A 71 -5.12 1.30 3.26
C LYS A 71 -6.08 1.04 2.10
N SER A 72 -5.80 0.02 1.31
CA SER A 72 -6.67 -0.49 0.26
C SER A 72 -6.52 -2.00 0.16
N ASN A 73 -7.60 -2.74 0.44
CA ASN A 73 -7.66 -4.21 0.36
C ASN A 73 -6.55 -4.94 1.15
N CYS A 74 -6.15 -4.39 2.30
CA CYS A 74 -5.19 -5.03 3.18
C CYS A 74 -5.75 -5.15 4.60
N THR A 75 -5.38 -6.23 5.27
CA THR A 75 -5.61 -6.44 6.70
C THR A 75 -4.36 -6.05 7.47
N ILE A 76 -4.54 -5.35 8.59
CA ILE A 76 -3.46 -4.94 9.48
C ILE A 76 -3.79 -5.43 10.88
N LYS A 77 -2.89 -6.19 11.48
CA LYS A 77 -3.02 -6.67 12.85
C LYS A 77 -1.79 -6.32 13.66
N THR A 78 -2.00 -5.92 14.90
CA THR A 78 -0.92 -5.82 15.88
C THR A 78 -0.90 -7.07 16.75
N PHE A 79 0.28 -7.54 17.12
CA PHE A 79 0.46 -8.70 17.99
C PHE A 79 1.28 -8.35 19.22
N SER A 80 1.01 -9.05 20.33
CA SER A 80 1.81 -8.94 21.55
C SER A 80 3.17 -9.67 21.45
N GLY A 81 3.30 -10.64 20.55
CA GLY A 81 4.57 -11.29 20.20
C GLY A 81 5.30 -10.58 19.07
N SER A 82 6.62 -10.79 18.95
CA SER A 82 7.46 -10.17 17.90
C SER A 82 7.44 -10.92 16.55
N ASN A 83 6.81 -12.08 16.49
CA ASN A 83 6.76 -12.98 15.33
C ASN A 83 5.35 -13.09 14.71
N CYS A 84 4.51 -12.07 14.89
CA CYS A 84 3.09 -12.07 14.45
C CYS A 84 2.30 -13.29 14.96
N GLY A 85 2.62 -13.72 16.19
CA GLY A 85 1.87 -14.72 16.94
C GLY A 85 1.36 -14.16 18.27
N SER A 86 0.64 -14.99 19.03
CA SER A 86 -0.02 -14.62 20.30
C SER A 86 -1.26 -13.75 20.11
N SER A 87 -1.70 -13.09 21.19
CA SER A 87 -2.87 -12.20 21.18
C SER A 87 -2.70 -11.07 20.18
N HIS A 88 -3.78 -10.73 19.49
CA HIS A 88 -3.76 -9.72 18.46
C HIS A 88 -4.95 -8.76 18.56
N PHE A 89 -4.77 -7.60 17.94
CA PHE A 89 -5.80 -6.62 17.70
C PHE A 89 -5.85 -6.32 16.20
N ASN A 90 -7.04 -6.40 15.61
CA ASN A 90 -7.25 -6.10 14.20
C ASN A 90 -7.63 -4.63 14.04
N LEU A 91 -6.87 -3.88 13.25
CA LEU A 91 -7.20 -2.48 12.99
C LEU A 91 -8.40 -2.42 12.05
N PRO A 92 -9.46 -1.67 12.39
CA PRO A 92 -10.66 -1.62 11.57
C PRO A 92 -10.39 -1.10 10.14
N ASP A 93 -11.25 -1.48 9.21
CA ASP A 93 -11.23 -0.93 7.84
C ASP A 93 -11.75 0.50 7.82
N GLY A 94 -11.03 1.39 7.13
CA GLY A 94 -11.40 2.81 7.00
C GLY A 94 -11.15 3.65 8.26
N ASP A 95 -10.70 3.04 9.36
CA ASP A 95 -10.33 3.75 10.57
C ASP A 95 -8.91 4.30 10.47
N LEU A 96 -8.82 5.63 10.45
CA LEU A 96 -7.58 6.39 10.43
C LEU A 96 -7.28 7.01 11.81
N ASP A 97 -8.00 6.62 12.85
CA ASP A 97 -7.81 7.13 14.21
C ASP A 97 -6.60 6.50 14.89
N CYS A 98 -6.23 7.09 16.03
CA CYS A 98 -5.17 6.58 16.88
C CYS A 98 -5.69 5.44 17.76
N HIS A 99 -5.04 4.28 17.70
CA HIS A 99 -5.34 3.17 18.59
C HIS A 99 -4.22 2.99 19.62
N SER A 100 -4.54 3.18 20.89
CA SER A 100 -3.62 2.91 22.01
C SER A 100 -3.53 1.42 22.28
N VAL A 101 -2.65 0.73 21.54
CA VAL A 101 -2.40 -0.71 21.64
C VAL A 101 -0.91 -0.95 21.82
N LEU A 102 -0.53 -1.60 22.93
CA LEU A 102 0.82 -2.11 23.13
C LEU A 102 1.05 -3.31 22.20
N HIS A 103 2.09 -3.26 21.39
CA HIS A 103 2.37 -4.30 20.41
C HIS A 103 3.87 -4.48 20.17
N ALA A 104 4.26 -5.71 19.84
CA ALA A 104 5.63 -6.12 19.55
C ALA A 104 5.83 -6.51 18.08
N SER A 105 4.76 -6.67 17.31
CA SER A 105 4.84 -6.75 15.85
C SER A 105 3.56 -6.25 15.18
N VAL A 106 3.69 -5.89 13.91
CA VAL A 106 2.59 -5.57 13.01
C VAL A 106 2.63 -6.53 11.82
N GLU A 107 1.51 -7.21 11.60
CA GLU A 107 1.24 -7.97 10.40
C GLU A 107 0.50 -7.08 9.41
N MET A 108 0.94 -7.08 8.16
CA MET A 108 0.25 -6.45 7.04
C MET A 108 0.09 -7.49 5.94
N SER A 109 -1.16 -7.79 5.60
CA SER A 109 -1.53 -8.75 4.56
C SER A 109 -2.40 -8.06 3.52
N CYS A 110 -1.85 -7.95 2.32
CA CYS A 110 -2.49 -7.49 1.09
C CYS A 110 -2.55 -8.67 0.11
#